data_AF-X0V2N5-F1
#
_entry.id   AF-X0V2N5-F1
#
_cell.length_a   1.000
_cell.length_b   1.000
_cell.length_c   1.000
_cell.angle_alpha   90.00
_cell.angle_beta   90.00
_cell.angle_gamma   90.00
#
_symmetry.space_group_name_H-M   'P 1'
#
loop_
_entity.id
_entity.type
_entity.pdbx_description
1 polymer ?
#
loop_
_entity_poly.entity_id
_entity_poly.type
_entity_poly.pdbx_seq_one_letter_code
_entity_poly.pdbx_strand_id
1 'polypeptide(L)'
;DEEMRKEKPQGLSRARLYEHVDPTVLRHEATERIIRSIKEDLSLLGVRFDSWFSEASLHRSGEVDSALAALRERDGVYEEDGAIWLKAEEHNGIKDSVLIRSDGRPTYLMVDIAYHINKYERGFDRVINVQGADHQVEQSSMKAAMRILGYREDFLDYALHQFVSIKEGASAARMSTRAGRFILLRDLVEELGRDVVRYFMVVRKPESHLEFDLDLARAESMDNPVYYVQYAHTRIFSIFSKAGMPDVSPTEVDLSPLEAREELDL
;
A
#
# COMPACT_ATOMS: atom_id res chain seq x y z
N ASP A 1 -51.79 -8.84 41.77
CA ASP A 1 -50.33 -8.88 41.64
C ASP A 1 -49.86 -8.93 40.19
N GLU A 2 -50.18 -7.89 39.42
CA GLU A 2 -49.55 -7.64 38.11
C GLU A 2 -48.99 -6.23 38.13
N GLU A 3 -47.97 -6.06 38.96
CA GLU A 3 -47.10 -4.91 39.00
C GLU A 3 -45.78 -5.31 38.33
N MET A 4 -45.75 -5.27 36.99
CA MET A 4 -44.50 -5.22 36.24
C MET A 4 -44.68 -4.33 35.01
N ARG A 5 -44.51 -3.03 35.27
CA ARG A 5 -44.24 -1.99 34.29
C ARG A 5 -43.13 -2.44 33.35
N LYS A 6 -43.46 -2.65 32.06
CA LYS A 6 -42.50 -2.69 30.97
C LYS A 6 -41.96 -1.28 30.73
N GLU A 7 -40.93 -0.88 31.45
CA GLU A 7 -40.11 0.26 31.04
C GLU A 7 -39.18 -0.19 29.91
N LYS A 8 -39.57 0.12 28.66
CA LYS A 8 -38.62 0.16 27.55
C LYS A 8 -37.59 1.25 27.89
N PRO A 9 -36.28 1.00 27.84
CA PRO A 9 -35.29 2.05 28.04
C PRO A 9 -35.57 3.13 27.00
N GLN A 10 -35.95 4.32 27.49
CA GLN A 10 -36.15 5.50 26.65
C GLN A 10 -34.85 5.73 25.89
N GLY A 11 -34.92 5.56 24.57
CA GLY A 11 -33.79 5.79 23.69
C GLY A 11 -33.30 7.22 23.87
N LEU A 12 -32.11 7.37 24.47
CA LEU A 12 -31.32 8.57 24.29
C LEU A 12 -31.18 8.76 22.78
N SER A 13 -31.70 9.87 22.25
CA SER A 13 -31.47 10.21 20.85
C SER A 13 -29.96 10.23 20.62
N ARG A 14 -29.48 9.67 19.49
CA ARG A 14 -28.05 9.67 19.15
C ARG A 14 -27.44 11.07 19.27
N ALA A 15 -28.23 12.14 19.10
CA ALA A 15 -27.83 13.52 19.26
C ALA A 15 -27.37 13.90 20.69
N ARG A 16 -27.99 13.37 21.76
CA ARG A 16 -27.63 13.71 23.15
C ARG A 16 -26.34 13.02 23.64
N LEU A 17 -25.87 11.99 22.95
CA LEU A 17 -24.61 11.30 23.31
C LEU A 17 -23.36 12.09 22.90
N TYR A 18 -23.46 13.06 21.98
CA TYR A 18 -22.32 13.81 21.44
C TYR A 18 -22.21 15.25 21.96
N GLU A 19 -23.18 15.76 22.73
CA GLU A 19 -23.13 17.12 23.29
C GLU A 19 -22.04 17.30 24.36
N HIS A 20 -21.44 16.21 24.85
CA HIS A 20 -20.47 16.23 25.95
C HIS A 20 -19.14 15.54 25.63
N VAL A 21 -18.92 15.10 24.38
CA VAL A 21 -17.67 14.44 24.01
C VAL A 21 -16.82 15.40 23.19
N ASP A 22 -15.63 15.69 23.69
CA ASP A 22 -14.64 16.48 22.96
C ASP A 22 -14.34 15.82 21.60
N PRO A 23 -14.57 16.51 20.47
CA PRO A 23 -14.28 15.99 19.13
C PRO A 23 -12.82 15.54 18.94
N THR A 24 -11.89 16.09 19.74
CA THR A 24 -10.47 15.68 19.72
C THR A 24 -10.29 14.27 20.28
N VAL A 25 -11.02 13.92 21.35
CA VAL A 25 -11.00 12.57 21.95
C VAL A 25 -11.59 11.55 20.97
N LEU A 26 -12.71 11.88 20.33
CA LEU A 26 -13.31 11.00 19.31
C LEU A 26 -12.37 10.79 18.11
N ARG A 27 -11.73 11.86 17.63
CA ARG A 27 -10.76 11.77 16.55
C ARG A 27 -9.59 10.87 16.92
N HIS A 28 -9.01 11.06 18.10
CA HIS A 28 -7.89 10.27 18.60
C HIS A 28 -8.25 8.78 18.65
N GLU A 29 -9.35 8.45 19.33
CA GLU A 29 -9.85 7.07 19.45
C GLU A 29 -10.14 6.43 18.09
N ALA A 30 -10.78 7.17 17.18
CA ALA A 30 -11.09 6.66 15.84
C ALA A 30 -9.80 6.41 15.03
N THR A 31 -8.84 7.34 15.05
CA THR A 31 -7.57 7.20 14.35
C THR A 31 -6.78 6.01 14.88
N GLU A 32 -6.66 5.86 16.20
CA GLU A 32 -5.93 4.72 16.78
C GLU A 32 -6.57 3.38 16.41
N ARG A 33 -7.91 3.28 16.45
CA ARG A 33 -8.64 2.06 16.06
C ARG A 33 -8.43 1.71 14.59
N ILE A 34 -8.52 2.70 13.70
CA ILE A 34 -8.32 2.49 12.26
C ILE A 34 -6.88 2.06 11.98
N ILE A 35 -5.88 2.75 12.52
CA ILE A 35 -4.47 2.38 12.33
C ILE A 35 -4.18 0.98 12.88
N ARG A 36 -4.77 0.61 14.02
CA ARG A 36 -4.65 -0.75 14.57
C ARG A 36 -5.24 -1.78 13.61
N SER A 37 -6.45 -1.55 13.08
CA SER A 37 -7.10 -2.43 12.11
C SER A 37 -6.25 -2.60 10.85
N ILE A 38 -5.68 -1.52 10.30
CA ILE A 38 -4.81 -1.58 9.12
C ILE A 38 -3.56 -2.41 9.42
N LYS A 39 -2.93 -2.23 10.60
CA LYS A 39 -1.75 -3.02 11.01
C LYS A 39 -2.06 -4.52 11.12
N GLU A 40 -3.23 -4.86 11.65
CA GLU A 40 -3.70 -6.24 11.77
C GLU A 40 -3.95 -6.83 10.38
N ASP A 41 -4.66 -6.12 9.49
CA ASP A 41 -4.94 -6.57 8.12
C ASP A 41 -3.64 -6.80 7.32
N LEU A 42 -2.68 -5.88 7.42
CA LEU A 42 -1.36 -6.04 6.81
C LEU A 42 -0.61 -7.24 7.37
N SER A 43 -0.73 -7.50 8.68
CA SER A 43 -0.10 -8.64 9.34
C SER A 43 -0.71 -9.98 8.91
N LEU A 44 -2.00 -10.03 8.55
CA LEU A 44 -2.63 -11.21 7.94
C LEU A 44 -2.00 -11.53 6.58
N LEU A 45 -1.67 -10.50 5.79
CA LEU A 45 -0.88 -10.64 4.56
C LEU A 45 0.62 -10.88 4.86
N GLY A 46 1.01 -10.74 6.12
CA GLY A 46 2.37 -10.76 6.66
C GLY A 46 3.29 -9.70 6.06
N VAL A 47 2.72 -8.52 5.86
CA VAL A 47 3.43 -7.26 5.65
C VAL A 47 3.59 -6.58 7.02
N ARG A 48 4.82 -6.17 7.34
CA ARG A 48 5.14 -5.41 8.55
C ARG A 48 5.96 -4.20 8.16
N PHE A 49 5.59 -3.04 8.71
CA PHE A 49 6.34 -1.80 8.55
C PHE A 49 7.19 -1.55 9.79
N ASP A 50 8.46 -1.23 9.59
CA ASP A 50 9.37 -0.85 10.68
C ASP A 50 9.03 0.52 11.27
N SER A 51 8.45 1.40 10.45
CA SER A 51 8.15 2.78 10.82
C SER A 51 6.76 3.19 10.33
N TRP A 52 5.95 3.71 11.25
CA TRP A 52 4.69 4.40 10.96
C TRP A 52 4.88 5.88 11.21
N PHE A 53 4.71 6.69 10.17
CA PHE A 53 4.97 8.12 10.22
C PHE A 53 3.66 8.93 10.26
N SER A 54 3.65 10.04 10.98
CA SER A 54 2.48 10.90 11.12
C SER A 54 2.68 12.22 10.39
N GLU A 55 1.82 12.55 9.43
CA GLU A 55 1.81 13.87 8.80
C GLU A 55 1.74 15.01 9.83
N ALA A 56 0.93 14.81 10.89
CA ALA A 56 0.78 15.81 11.93
C ALA A 56 2.10 16.13 12.67
N SER A 57 3.11 15.23 12.65
CA SER A 57 4.42 15.57 13.21
C SER A 57 5.19 16.57 12.35
N LEU A 58 5.09 16.51 11.02
CA LEU A 58 5.75 17.48 10.11
C LEU A 58 5.25 18.91 10.32
N HIS A 59 3.95 19.05 10.57
CA HIS A 59 3.37 20.36 10.86
C HIS A 59 3.80 20.89 12.23
N ARG A 60 3.84 20.03 13.25
CA ARG A 60 4.24 20.44 14.60
C ARG A 60 5.73 20.78 14.71
N SER A 61 6.58 20.12 13.93
CA SER A 61 8.01 20.36 13.89
C SER A 61 8.39 21.58 13.05
N GLY A 62 7.48 22.10 12.22
CA GLY A 62 7.76 23.20 11.28
C GLY A 62 8.46 22.74 9.99
N GLU A 63 8.62 21.43 9.77
CA GLU A 63 9.33 20.89 8.60
C GLU A 63 8.66 21.28 7.27
N VAL A 64 7.34 21.49 7.25
CA VAL A 64 6.61 21.98 6.06
C VAL A 64 7.04 23.41 5.70
N ASP A 65 7.18 24.28 6.70
CA ASP A 65 7.59 25.67 6.49
C ASP A 65 9.07 25.74 6.09
N SER A 66 9.92 24.91 6.72
CA SER A 66 11.34 24.77 6.35
C SER A 66 11.52 24.27 4.92
N ALA A 67 10.73 23.29 4.50
CA ALA A 67 10.75 22.79 3.13
C ALA A 67 10.37 23.87 2.10
N LEU A 68 9.34 24.67 2.41
CA LEU A 68 8.96 25.80 1.55
C LEU A 68 10.05 26.88 1.49
N ALA A 69 10.69 27.17 2.62
CA ALA A 69 11.81 28.12 2.68
C ALA A 69 12.99 27.65 1.82
N ALA A 70 13.36 26.36 1.91
CA ALA A 70 14.42 25.78 1.09
C ALA A 70 14.12 25.87 -0.42
N LEU A 71 12.86 25.65 -0.83
CA LEU A 71 12.45 25.83 -2.23
C LEU A 71 12.56 27.30 -2.68
N ARG A 72 12.18 28.25 -1.82
CA ARG A 72 12.32 29.70 -2.10
C ARG A 72 13.77 30.12 -2.25
N GLU A 73 14.66 29.66 -1.38
CA GLU A 73 16.10 29.95 -1.44
C GLU A 73 16.74 29.46 -2.75
N ARG A 74 16.17 28.43 -3.37
CA ARG A 74 16.61 27.86 -4.66
C ARG A 74 15.85 28.41 -5.87
N ASP A 75 15.06 29.47 -5.70
CA ASP A 75 14.22 30.06 -6.75
C ASP A 75 13.26 29.05 -7.41
N GLY A 76 12.87 28.00 -6.68
CA GLY A 76 12.04 26.91 -7.21
C GLY A 76 10.54 27.15 -7.15
N VAL A 77 10.11 28.31 -6.68
CA VAL A 77 8.69 28.65 -6.51
C VAL A 77 8.41 30.08 -6.99
N TYR A 78 7.15 30.34 -7.30
CA TYR A 78 6.65 31.68 -7.62
C TYR A 78 5.26 31.89 -7.00
N GLU A 79 4.80 33.14 -6.97
CA GLU A 79 3.48 33.50 -6.47
C GLU A 79 2.58 33.96 -7.63
N GLU A 80 1.37 33.41 -7.69
CA GLU A 80 0.35 33.76 -8.68
C GLU A 80 -1.04 33.49 -8.11
N ASP A 81 -1.98 34.43 -8.34
CA ASP A 81 -3.36 34.38 -7.82
C ASP A 81 -3.47 34.17 -6.30
N GLY A 82 -2.50 34.71 -5.55
CA GLY A 82 -2.40 34.58 -4.10
C GLY A 82 -2.00 33.18 -3.62
N ALA A 83 -1.64 32.28 -4.53
CA ALA A 83 -1.11 30.95 -4.25
C ALA A 83 0.39 30.89 -4.55
N ILE A 84 1.08 29.93 -3.92
CA ILE A 84 2.50 29.65 -4.19
C ILE A 84 2.60 28.38 -5.01
N TRP A 85 3.31 28.47 -6.13
CA TRP A 85 3.44 27.43 -7.14
C TRP A 85 4.88 26.93 -7.21
N LEU A 86 5.04 25.63 -7.43
CA LEU A 86 6.32 24.99 -7.77
C LEU A 86 6.59 25.21 -9.26
N LYS A 87 7.79 25.71 -9.61
CA LYS A 87 8.32 25.80 -10.98
C LYS A 87 8.73 24.42 -11.49
N ALA A 88 7.79 23.49 -11.57
CA ALA A 88 8.09 22.12 -11.97
C ALA A 88 8.49 22.04 -13.45
N GLU A 89 7.87 22.81 -14.34
CA GLU A 89 8.12 22.77 -15.80
C GLU A 89 9.55 23.18 -16.15
N GLU A 90 10.09 24.21 -15.49
CA GLU A 90 11.49 24.64 -15.64
C GLU A 90 12.49 23.56 -15.21
N HIS A 91 12.01 22.61 -14.42
CA HIS A 91 12.78 21.50 -13.91
C HIS A 91 12.14 20.19 -14.38
N ASN A 92 12.01 19.95 -15.69
CA ASN A 92 11.60 18.65 -16.29
C ASN A 92 10.33 18.02 -15.67
N GLY A 93 9.45 18.84 -15.09
CA GLY A 93 8.14 18.46 -14.58
C GLY A 93 7.09 18.53 -15.69
N ILE A 94 5.99 17.80 -15.55
CA ILE A 94 4.87 17.83 -16.52
C ILE A 94 4.15 19.18 -16.51
N LYS A 95 3.91 19.73 -15.32
CA LYS A 95 3.22 21.01 -15.13
C LYS A 95 3.54 21.63 -13.77
N ASP A 96 3.49 22.94 -13.70
CA ASP A 96 3.60 23.66 -12.43
C ASP A 96 2.44 23.29 -11.49
N SER A 97 2.73 23.27 -10.19
CA SER A 97 1.86 22.69 -9.18
C SER A 97 1.75 23.57 -7.95
N VAL A 98 0.53 23.79 -7.47
CA VAL A 98 0.29 24.57 -6.24
C VAL A 98 0.88 23.87 -5.02
N LEU A 99 1.72 24.59 -4.27
CA LEU A 99 2.26 24.17 -2.98
C LEU A 99 1.47 24.74 -1.82
N ILE A 100 1.15 26.04 -1.88
CA ILE A 100 0.33 26.73 -0.89
C ILE A 100 -0.87 27.34 -1.61
N ARG A 101 -2.08 27.02 -1.14
CA ARG A 101 -3.32 27.55 -1.69
C ARG A 101 -3.48 29.03 -1.36
N SER A 102 -4.40 29.71 -2.06
CA SER A 102 -4.75 31.11 -1.79
C SER A 102 -5.32 31.38 -0.39
N ASP A 103 -5.76 30.34 0.32
CA ASP A 103 -6.18 30.41 1.73
C ASP A 103 -5.02 30.18 2.72
N GLY A 104 -3.79 30.08 2.22
CA GLY A 104 -2.57 29.87 3.02
C GLY A 104 -2.31 28.42 3.44
N ARG A 105 -3.21 27.48 3.14
CA ARG A 105 -3.01 26.07 3.54
C ARG A 105 -2.10 25.33 2.56
N PRO A 106 -1.20 24.46 3.06
CA PRO A 106 -0.37 23.62 2.20
C PRO A 106 -1.21 22.58 1.44
N THR A 107 -0.73 22.21 0.26
CA THR A 107 -1.24 21.07 -0.52
C THR A 107 -0.55 19.78 -0.09
N TYR A 108 -1.11 18.63 -0.50
CA TYR A 108 -0.48 17.33 -0.23
C TYR A 108 0.93 17.24 -0.84
N LEU A 109 1.14 17.84 -2.02
CA LEU A 109 2.47 17.90 -2.63
C LEU A 109 3.48 18.62 -1.73
N MET A 110 3.11 19.74 -1.12
CA MET A 110 4.01 20.46 -0.20
C MET A 110 4.36 19.62 1.03
N VAL A 111 3.37 18.94 1.61
CA VAL A 111 3.57 18.02 2.75
C VAL A 111 4.45 16.83 2.34
N ASP A 112 4.24 16.26 1.16
CA ASP A 112 5.03 15.16 0.64
C ASP A 112 6.48 15.59 0.37
N ILE A 113 6.72 16.79 -0.15
CA ILE A 113 8.08 17.34 -0.31
C ILE A 113 8.78 17.38 1.05
N ALA A 114 8.14 17.95 2.08
CA ALA A 114 8.69 18.01 3.42
C ALA A 114 8.99 16.60 3.98
N TYR A 115 8.11 15.64 3.73
CA TYR A 115 8.33 14.26 4.16
C TYR A 115 9.53 13.60 3.45
N HIS A 116 9.78 13.92 2.18
CA HIS A 116 10.94 13.38 1.46
C HIS A 116 12.26 14.00 1.92
N ILE A 117 12.25 15.30 2.28
CA ILE A 117 13.39 15.94 2.96
C ILE A 117 13.65 15.23 4.30
N ASN A 118 12.62 15.00 5.11
CA ASN A 118 12.75 14.25 6.37
C ASN A 118 13.37 12.85 6.17
N LYS A 119 12.97 12.10 5.13
CA LYS A 119 13.61 10.81 4.80
C LYS A 119 15.08 11.00 4.43
N TYR A 120 15.42 11.99 3.63
CA TYR A 120 16.82 12.28 3.29
C TYR A 120 17.65 12.57 4.54
N GLU A 121 17.15 13.42 5.44
CA GLU A 121 17.83 13.80 6.69
C GLU A 121 18.00 12.63 7.68
N ARG A 122 17.14 11.61 7.58
CA ARG A 122 17.29 10.34 8.32
C ARG A 122 18.42 9.45 7.78
N GLY A 123 19.07 9.84 6.68
CA GLY A 123 20.23 9.16 6.11
C GLY A 123 19.91 8.07 5.09
N PHE A 124 18.71 8.09 4.48
CA PHE A 124 18.39 7.15 3.40
C PHE A 124 19.01 7.60 2.07
N ASP A 125 19.83 6.74 1.45
CA ASP A 125 20.42 7.01 0.13
C ASP A 125 19.39 6.97 -1.02
N ARG A 126 18.32 6.17 -0.84
CA ARG A 126 17.27 5.97 -1.84
C ARG A 126 15.91 5.78 -1.18
N VAL A 127 14.88 6.34 -1.82
CA VAL A 127 13.46 6.25 -1.46
C VAL A 127 12.72 5.68 -2.67
N ILE A 128 11.97 4.60 -2.43
CA ILE A 128 11.08 4.00 -3.43
C ILE A 128 9.65 4.15 -2.95
N ASN A 129 8.86 4.94 -3.66
CA ASN A 129 7.44 5.09 -3.40
C ASN A 129 6.66 4.03 -4.17
N VAL A 130 5.77 3.29 -3.49
CA VAL A 130 4.82 2.38 -4.13
C VAL A 130 3.52 3.15 -4.36
N GLN A 131 3.17 3.40 -5.63
CA GLN A 131 2.02 4.25 -5.99
C GLN A 131 1.26 3.70 -7.21
N GLY A 132 -0.01 4.10 -7.32
CA GLY A 132 -0.83 3.82 -8.48
C GLY A 132 -0.30 4.53 -9.73
N ALA A 133 -0.43 3.88 -10.89
CA ALA A 133 0.01 4.43 -12.18
C ALA A 133 -0.76 5.69 -12.64
N ASP A 134 -1.84 6.05 -11.95
CA ASP A 134 -2.68 7.22 -12.17
C ASP A 134 -2.13 8.54 -11.59
N HIS A 135 -1.00 8.49 -10.86
CA HIS A 135 -0.40 9.66 -10.17
C HIS A 135 0.79 10.28 -10.91
N GLN A 136 0.84 10.20 -12.25
CA GLN A 136 2.03 10.58 -13.04
C GLN A 136 2.43 12.05 -12.87
N VAL A 137 1.45 12.93 -12.73
CA VAL A 137 1.67 14.37 -12.56
C VAL A 137 2.32 14.63 -11.21
N GLU A 138 1.77 14.07 -10.14
CA GLU A 138 2.29 14.19 -8.78
C GLU A 138 3.71 13.63 -8.67
N GLN A 139 3.96 12.48 -9.31
CA GLN A 139 5.29 11.85 -9.36
C GLN A 139 6.31 12.76 -10.04
N SER A 140 5.91 13.37 -11.15
CA SER A 140 6.75 14.31 -11.92
C SER A 140 7.05 15.57 -11.10
N SER A 141 6.05 16.17 -10.46
CA SER A 141 6.22 17.34 -9.59
C SER A 141 7.12 17.03 -8.39
N MET A 142 6.99 15.85 -7.78
CA MET A 142 7.89 15.41 -6.70
C MET A 142 9.34 15.27 -7.18
N LYS A 143 9.58 14.64 -8.34
CA LYS A 143 10.95 14.57 -8.90
C LYS A 143 11.52 15.95 -9.23
N ALA A 144 10.69 16.88 -9.72
CA ALA A 144 11.10 18.26 -9.96
C ALA A 144 11.50 18.97 -8.65
N ALA A 145 10.68 18.87 -7.60
CA ALA A 145 10.99 19.42 -6.28
C ALA A 145 12.30 18.86 -5.71
N MET A 146 12.52 17.53 -5.82
CA MET A 146 13.77 16.92 -5.34
C MET A 146 15.00 17.46 -6.09
N ARG A 147 14.89 17.68 -7.41
CA ARG A 147 15.97 18.26 -8.23
C ARG A 147 16.24 19.72 -7.90
N ILE A 148 15.20 20.54 -7.68
CA ILE A 148 15.33 21.94 -7.23
C ILE A 148 16.12 22.02 -5.91
N LEU A 149 15.81 21.13 -4.97
CA LEU A 149 16.49 21.05 -3.67
C LEU A 149 17.93 20.52 -3.79
N GLY A 150 18.34 20.04 -4.97
CA GLY A 150 19.69 19.56 -5.26
C GLY A 150 19.93 18.10 -4.85
N TYR A 151 18.86 17.31 -4.66
CA TYR A 151 18.99 15.87 -4.44
C TYR A 151 19.32 15.14 -5.74
N ARG A 152 20.00 13.99 -5.61
CA ARG A 152 20.38 13.14 -6.74
C ARG A 152 19.14 12.59 -7.45
N GLU A 153 19.23 12.36 -8.75
CA GLU A 153 18.11 11.83 -9.54
C GLU A 153 17.65 10.44 -9.09
N ASP A 154 18.58 9.63 -8.56
CA ASP A 154 18.33 8.28 -8.06
C ASP A 154 17.90 8.24 -6.58
N PHE A 155 17.77 9.40 -5.92
CA PHE A 155 17.26 9.47 -4.55
C PHE A 155 15.79 9.05 -4.48
N LEU A 156 14.97 9.42 -5.47
CA LEU A 156 13.53 9.13 -5.47
C LEU A 156 13.11 8.35 -6.72
N ASP A 157 12.61 7.14 -6.49
CA ASP A 157 12.03 6.27 -7.51
C ASP A 157 10.62 5.81 -7.14
N TYR A 158 9.94 5.23 -8.14
CA TYR A 158 8.58 4.74 -8.02
C TYR A 158 8.47 3.30 -8.46
N ALA A 159 7.83 2.48 -7.62
CA ALA A 159 7.30 1.18 -7.99
C ALA A 159 5.81 1.35 -8.30
N LEU A 160 5.49 1.39 -9.60
CA LEU A 160 4.14 1.67 -10.07
C LEU A 160 3.31 0.40 -10.11
N HIS A 161 2.09 0.46 -9.57
CA HIS A 161 1.12 -0.62 -9.70
C HIS A 161 -0.13 -0.17 -10.46
N GLN A 162 -0.69 -1.05 -11.27
CA GLN A 162 -2.00 -0.86 -11.90
C GLN A 162 -3.15 -1.26 -10.98
N PHE A 163 -4.36 -0.90 -11.41
CA PHE A 163 -5.58 -1.35 -10.73
C PHE A 163 -5.78 -2.86 -10.88
N VAL A 164 -6.30 -3.46 -9.80
CA VAL A 164 -6.74 -4.85 -9.75
C VAL A 164 -8.25 -4.90 -9.97
N SER A 165 -8.71 -5.71 -10.91
CA SER A 165 -10.12 -6.06 -11.06
C SER A 165 -10.39 -7.40 -10.40
N ILE A 166 -11.52 -7.53 -9.70
CA ILE A 166 -11.92 -8.80 -9.09
C ILE A 166 -13.04 -9.41 -9.94
N LYS A 167 -12.91 -10.70 -10.25
CA LYS A 167 -13.86 -11.46 -11.06
C LYS A 167 -14.40 -12.65 -10.27
N GLU A 168 -15.71 -12.87 -10.39
CA GLU A 168 -16.42 -14.02 -9.81
C GLU A 168 -17.44 -14.54 -10.82
N GLY A 169 -17.30 -15.81 -11.22
CA GLY A 169 -18.01 -16.39 -12.35
C GLY A 169 -17.73 -15.66 -13.67
N ALA A 170 -18.77 -15.47 -14.47
CA ALA A 170 -18.69 -14.76 -15.76
C ALA A 170 -18.74 -13.23 -15.63
N SER A 171 -18.84 -12.69 -14.41
CA SER A 171 -19.03 -11.26 -14.17
C SER A 171 -17.91 -10.66 -13.32
N ALA A 172 -17.57 -9.41 -13.61
CA ALA A 172 -16.77 -8.61 -12.67
C ALA A 172 -17.53 -8.50 -11.35
N ALA A 173 -16.87 -8.78 -10.23
CA ALA A 173 -17.42 -8.57 -8.91
C ALA A 173 -17.77 -7.08 -8.80
N ARG A 174 -19.05 -6.75 -8.54
CA ARG A 174 -19.54 -5.36 -8.54
C ARG A 174 -19.00 -4.60 -7.31
N MET A 175 -17.79 -4.06 -7.41
CA MET A 175 -17.31 -3.05 -6.48
C MET A 175 -18.05 -1.73 -6.73
N SER A 176 -18.63 -1.15 -5.69
CA SER A 176 -19.31 0.15 -5.74
C SER A 176 -19.03 0.91 -4.44
N THR A 177 -18.15 1.89 -4.53
CA THR A 177 -17.77 2.79 -3.42
C THR A 177 -18.97 3.56 -2.88
N ARG A 178 -19.92 3.93 -3.75
CA ARG A 178 -21.16 4.66 -3.36
C ARG A 178 -22.22 3.77 -2.72
N ALA A 179 -22.22 2.46 -2.99
CA ALA A 179 -23.16 1.52 -2.41
C ALA A 179 -22.56 0.73 -1.22
N GLY A 180 -21.35 1.06 -0.78
CA GLY A 180 -20.66 0.38 0.32
C GLY A 180 -20.27 -1.06 0.03
N ARG A 181 -20.19 -1.46 -1.24
CA ARG A 181 -19.79 -2.81 -1.66
C ARG A 181 -18.33 -2.77 -2.11
N PHE A 182 -17.42 -3.03 -1.20
CA PHE A 182 -16.00 -3.24 -1.48
C PHE A 182 -15.58 -4.56 -0.84
N ILE A 183 -14.63 -5.23 -1.48
CA ILE A 183 -14.03 -6.45 -0.93
C ILE A 183 -12.89 -6.00 -0.02
N LEU A 184 -12.95 -6.41 1.25
CA LEU A 184 -11.87 -6.16 2.20
C LEU A 184 -10.71 -7.12 1.95
N LEU A 185 -9.49 -6.61 2.12
CA LEU A 185 -8.30 -7.46 2.07
C LEU A 185 -8.37 -8.58 3.12
N ARG A 186 -8.87 -8.26 4.32
CA ARG A 186 -9.09 -9.22 5.40
C ARG A 186 -9.96 -10.38 4.94
N ASP A 187 -11.13 -10.09 4.36
CA ASP A 187 -12.07 -11.11 3.91
C ASP A 187 -11.42 -12.04 2.88
N LEU A 188 -10.65 -11.48 1.93
CA LEU A 188 -9.90 -12.29 0.95
C LEU A 188 -8.86 -13.20 1.60
N VAL A 189 -8.12 -12.70 2.59
CA VAL A 189 -7.06 -13.48 3.27
C VAL A 189 -7.67 -14.53 4.18
N GLU A 190 -8.76 -14.23 4.88
CA GLU A 190 -9.48 -15.18 5.73
C GLU A 190 -10.16 -16.28 4.90
N GLU A 191 -10.65 -15.94 3.70
CA GLU A 191 -11.30 -16.89 2.81
C GLU A 191 -10.32 -17.76 2.02
N LEU A 192 -9.32 -17.15 1.37
CA LEU A 192 -8.44 -17.83 0.41
C LEU A 192 -7.10 -18.26 1.03
N GLY A 193 -6.75 -17.71 2.18
CA GLY A 193 -5.44 -17.87 2.78
C GLY A 193 -4.40 -16.89 2.23
N ARG A 194 -3.43 -16.54 3.08
CA ARG A 194 -2.37 -15.58 2.81
C ARG A 194 -1.59 -15.88 1.53
N ASP A 195 -1.20 -17.13 1.33
CA ASP A 195 -0.30 -17.50 0.22
C ASP A 195 -1.00 -17.38 -1.13
N VAL A 196 -2.29 -17.74 -1.20
CA VAL A 196 -3.09 -17.60 -2.41
C VAL A 196 -3.20 -16.13 -2.80
N VAL A 197 -3.63 -15.28 -1.86
CA VAL A 197 -3.76 -13.84 -2.10
C VAL A 197 -2.43 -13.23 -2.55
N ARG A 198 -1.34 -13.55 -1.86
CA ARG A 198 -0.01 -13.02 -2.22
C ARG A 198 0.43 -13.47 -3.60
N TYR A 199 0.30 -14.76 -3.91
CA TYR A 199 0.73 -15.31 -5.19
C TYR A 199 0.01 -14.64 -6.36
N PHE A 200 -1.34 -14.57 -6.28
CA PHE A 200 -2.13 -13.97 -7.35
C PHE A 200 -1.84 -12.48 -7.52
N MET A 201 -1.48 -11.76 -6.45
CA MET A 201 -1.10 -10.34 -6.54
C MET A 201 0.29 -10.11 -7.16
N VAL A 202 1.22 -11.07 -7.09
CA VAL A 202 2.61 -10.89 -7.56
C VAL A 202 2.96 -11.68 -8.83
N VAL A 203 2.09 -12.57 -9.30
CA VAL A 203 2.34 -13.39 -10.50
C VAL A 203 2.39 -12.56 -11.79
N ARG A 204 1.87 -11.33 -11.76
CA ARG A 204 1.95 -10.38 -12.87
C ARG A 204 2.91 -9.25 -12.52
N LYS A 205 3.51 -8.67 -13.57
CA LYS A 205 4.27 -7.42 -13.43
C LYS A 205 3.36 -6.34 -12.86
N PRO A 206 3.84 -5.51 -11.93
CA PRO A 206 3.00 -4.53 -11.25
C PRO A 206 2.42 -3.47 -12.21
N GLU A 207 3.08 -3.21 -13.34
CA GLU A 207 2.61 -2.28 -14.37
C GLU A 207 1.51 -2.86 -15.27
N SER A 208 1.14 -4.13 -15.11
CA SER A 208 0.09 -4.79 -15.87
C SER A 208 -1.23 -4.80 -15.11
N HIS A 209 -2.35 -4.62 -15.82
CA HIS A 209 -3.66 -4.88 -15.22
C HIS A 209 -3.74 -6.33 -14.71
N LEU A 210 -4.17 -6.48 -13.46
CA LEU A 210 -4.36 -7.77 -12.83
C LEU A 210 -5.85 -8.03 -12.68
N GLU A 211 -6.33 -9.11 -13.30
CA GLU A 211 -7.63 -9.68 -12.98
C GLU A 211 -7.44 -10.78 -11.92
N PHE A 212 -8.00 -10.56 -10.74
CA PHE A 212 -8.03 -11.53 -9.66
C PHE A 212 -9.30 -12.39 -9.80
N ASP A 213 -9.13 -13.62 -10.29
CA ASP A 213 -10.21 -14.59 -10.46
C ASP A 213 -10.45 -15.36 -9.15
N LEU A 214 -11.57 -15.08 -8.48
CA LEU A 214 -11.90 -15.67 -7.18
C LEU A 214 -12.20 -17.16 -7.28
N ASP A 215 -12.80 -17.62 -8.37
CA ASP A 215 -13.15 -19.03 -8.53
C ASP A 215 -11.88 -19.86 -8.72
N LEU A 216 -10.93 -19.36 -9.53
CA LEU A 216 -9.63 -19.99 -9.69
C LEU A 216 -8.83 -19.98 -8.37
N ALA A 217 -8.87 -18.89 -7.62
CA ALA A 217 -8.15 -18.77 -6.35
C ALA A 217 -8.67 -19.75 -5.28
N ARG A 218 -9.98 -20.04 -5.28
CA ARG A 218 -10.62 -21.03 -4.38
C ARG A 218 -10.39 -22.48 -4.82
N ALA A 219 -10.12 -22.71 -6.09
CA ALA A 219 -10.10 -24.06 -6.65
C ALA A 219 -8.97 -24.91 -6.06
N GLU A 220 -9.31 -26.10 -5.55
CA GLU A 220 -8.37 -27.15 -5.19
C GLU A 220 -8.08 -28.03 -6.43
N SER A 221 -7.52 -27.41 -7.47
CA SER A 221 -7.21 -28.09 -8.73
C SER A 221 -5.82 -27.71 -9.23
N MET A 222 -5.30 -28.50 -10.20
CA MET A 222 -4.02 -28.22 -10.84
C MET A 222 -4.03 -26.93 -11.68
N ASP A 223 -5.20 -26.38 -11.99
CA ASP A 223 -5.32 -25.09 -12.66
C ASP A 223 -5.00 -23.92 -11.73
N ASN A 224 -5.22 -24.09 -10.41
CA ASN A 224 -4.80 -23.10 -9.42
C ASN A 224 -3.28 -23.20 -9.22
N PRO A 225 -2.51 -22.16 -9.58
CA PRO A 225 -1.04 -22.22 -9.54
C PRO A 225 -0.50 -22.39 -8.12
N VAL A 226 -1.24 -21.91 -7.11
CA VAL A 226 -0.82 -22.04 -5.71
C VAL A 226 -0.97 -23.48 -5.25
N TYR A 227 -2.12 -24.10 -5.55
CA TYR A 227 -2.36 -25.51 -5.31
C TYR A 227 -1.32 -26.37 -6.03
N TYR A 228 -1.04 -26.07 -7.30
CA TYR A 228 -0.03 -26.77 -8.10
C TYR A 228 1.35 -26.76 -7.44
N VAL A 229 1.84 -25.59 -7.02
CA VAL A 229 3.15 -25.44 -6.37
C VAL A 229 3.20 -26.18 -5.02
N GLN A 230 2.16 -26.05 -4.19
CA GLN A 230 2.08 -26.73 -2.90
C GLN A 230 2.00 -28.26 -3.06
N TYR A 231 1.26 -28.73 -4.07
CA TYR A 231 1.17 -30.14 -4.42
C TYR A 231 2.53 -30.68 -4.88
N ALA A 232 3.23 -29.96 -5.77
CA ALA A 232 4.58 -30.33 -6.21
C ALA A 232 5.55 -30.44 -5.03
N HIS A 233 5.57 -29.45 -4.12
CA HIS A 233 6.36 -29.50 -2.90
C HIS A 233 6.05 -30.75 -2.05
N THR A 234 4.77 -31.05 -1.83
CA THR A 234 4.34 -32.22 -1.05
C THR A 234 4.77 -33.53 -1.70
N ARG A 235 4.73 -33.61 -3.04
CA ARG A 235 5.15 -34.79 -3.80
C ARG A 235 6.66 -35.00 -3.69
N ILE A 236 7.46 -33.94 -3.87
CA ILE A 236 8.92 -33.99 -3.71
C ILE A 236 9.28 -34.41 -2.28
N PHE A 237 8.70 -33.76 -1.27
CA PHE A 237 8.91 -34.12 0.13
C PHE A 237 8.56 -35.59 0.42
N SER A 238 7.45 -36.09 -0.13
CA SER A 238 7.04 -37.48 0.03
C SER A 238 8.05 -38.47 -0.57
N ILE A 239 8.69 -38.13 -1.70
CA ILE A 239 9.73 -38.97 -2.30
C ILE A 239 10.93 -39.08 -1.37
N PHE A 240 11.47 -37.94 -0.90
CA PHE A 240 12.59 -37.91 0.03
C PHE A 240 12.28 -38.63 1.36
N SER A 241 11.08 -38.40 1.90
CA SER A 241 10.62 -39.08 3.11
C SER A 241 10.56 -40.60 2.93
N LYS A 242 10.02 -41.09 1.80
CA LYS A 242 9.97 -42.53 1.49
C LYS A 242 11.34 -43.15 1.24
N ALA A 243 12.27 -42.38 0.70
CA ALA A 243 13.67 -42.78 0.54
C ALA A 243 14.44 -42.81 1.88
N GLY A 244 13.87 -42.28 2.97
CA GLY A 244 14.56 -42.13 4.25
C GLY A 244 15.66 -41.07 4.21
N MET A 245 15.56 -40.12 3.26
CA MET A 245 16.57 -39.10 2.99
C MET A 245 15.97 -37.70 3.09
N PRO A 246 15.53 -37.24 4.28
CA PRO A 246 14.84 -35.97 4.43
C PRO A 246 15.73 -34.73 4.20
N ASP A 247 17.06 -34.90 4.22
CA ASP A 247 18.03 -33.80 4.20
C ASP A 247 19.25 -34.17 3.34
N VAL A 248 19.07 -34.14 2.02
CA VAL A 248 20.14 -34.46 1.05
C VAL A 248 20.80 -33.17 0.58
N SER A 249 22.11 -33.05 0.78
CA SER A 249 22.86 -31.97 0.16
C SER A 249 23.07 -32.26 -1.34
N PRO A 250 22.62 -31.39 -2.26
CA PRO A 250 22.80 -31.60 -3.69
C PRO A 250 24.28 -31.52 -4.13
N THR A 251 25.18 -30.99 -3.29
CA THR A 251 26.61 -30.84 -3.64
C THR A 251 27.42 -32.13 -3.50
N GLU A 252 26.87 -33.19 -2.92
CA GLU A 252 27.58 -34.46 -2.64
C GLU A 252 27.02 -35.63 -3.47
N VAL A 253 26.19 -35.35 -4.49
CA VAL A 253 25.50 -36.37 -5.29
C VAL A 253 26.18 -36.55 -6.63
N ASP A 254 26.42 -37.81 -7.02
CA ASP A 254 26.83 -38.17 -8.37
C ASP A 254 25.68 -37.94 -9.35
N LEU A 255 25.85 -36.95 -10.24
CA LEU A 255 24.85 -36.58 -11.25
C LEU A 255 24.99 -37.39 -12.55
N SER A 256 26.00 -38.25 -12.68
CA SER A 256 26.19 -39.08 -13.88
C SER A 256 24.98 -39.95 -14.27
N PRO A 257 24.08 -40.37 -13.36
CA PRO A 257 22.87 -41.11 -13.73
C PRO A 257 21.76 -40.28 -14.41
N LEU A 258 21.85 -38.95 -14.41
CA LEU A 258 20.85 -38.06 -15.04
C LEU A 258 21.09 -37.96 -16.56
N GLU A 259 20.59 -38.94 -17.30
CA GLU A 259 20.79 -39.07 -18.75
C GLU A 259 19.54 -38.73 -19.58
N ALA A 260 18.36 -38.61 -18.95
CA ALA A 260 17.13 -38.35 -19.68
C ALA A 260 17.09 -36.90 -20.18
N ARG A 261 16.45 -36.70 -21.33
CA ARG A 261 16.36 -35.37 -21.95
C ARG A 261 15.70 -34.35 -21.01
N GLU A 262 14.65 -34.77 -20.34
CA GLU A 262 13.89 -33.93 -19.41
C GLU A 262 14.71 -33.53 -18.17
N GLU A 263 15.73 -34.31 -17.81
CA GLU A 263 16.63 -34.01 -16.69
C GLU A 263 17.71 -33.01 -17.09
N LEU A 264 18.12 -33.01 -18.36
CA LEU A 264 19.17 -32.14 -18.92
C LEU A 264 18.63 -30.78 -19.41
N ASP A 265 17.34 -30.70 -19.72
CA ASP A 265 16.67 -29.48 -20.21
C ASP A 265 16.22 -28.53 -19.05
N LEU A 266 16.47 -28.88 -17.78
CA LEU A 266 16.18 -28.10 -16.55
C LEU A 266 17.23 -27.03 -16.25
#